data_AF-A0AB73PRK5-F1
#
_entry.id   AF-A0AB73PRK5-F1
#
_cell.length_a   1.000
_cell.length_b   1.000
_cell.length_c   1.000
_cell.angle_alpha   90.00
_cell.angle_beta   90.00
_cell.angle_gamma   90.00
#
_symmetry.space_group_name_H-M   'P 1'
#
loop_
_entity.id
_entity.type
_entity.pdbx_description
1 polymer ?
#
loop_
_entity_poly.entity_id
_entity_poly.type
_entity_poly.pdbx_seq_one_letter_code
_entity_poly.pdbx_strand_id
1 'polypeptide(L)' 'MKPYNIRATISPGSVSSELVDSITEADVAAGIKQFYDEVAISADGFASVVAFAIGQPEDMAIDDVLFRPTKQ' A
#
# COMPACT_ATOMS: atom_id res chain seq x y z
N MET A 1 22.58 -8.66 -11.22
CA MET A 1 21.69 -9.61 -10.51
C MET A 1 21.65 -9.24 -9.03
N LYS A 2 20.49 -9.33 -8.38
CA LYS A 2 20.37 -9.05 -6.94
C LYS A 2 21.11 -10.16 -6.16
N PRO A 3 22.20 -9.86 -5.42
CA PRO A 3 23.07 -10.88 -4.82
C PRO A 3 22.40 -11.76 -3.76
N TYR A 4 21.22 -11.36 -3.26
CA TYR A 4 20.50 -12.03 -2.17
C TYR A 4 19.08 -12.49 -2.55
N ASN A 5 18.73 -12.49 -3.83
CA ASN A 5 17.39 -12.85 -4.30
C ASN A 5 16.23 -12.10 -3.58
N ILE A 6 16.37 -10.79 -3.40
CA ILE A 6 15.30 -9.93 -2.87
C ILE A 6 14.34 -9.58 -4.02
N ARG A 7 13.10 -10.08 -3.99
CA ARG A 7 12.24 -10.13 -5.20
C ARG A 7 11.08 -9.15 -5.27
N ALA A 8 10.76 -8.41 -4.20
CA ALA A 8 9.60 -7.52 -4.17
C ALA A 8 9.79 -6.29 -3.28
N THR A 9 9.27 -5.15 -3.76
CA THR A 9 9.01 -3.91 -3.00
C THR A 9 7.61 -3.43 -3.34
N ILE A 10 6.88 -2.85 -2.37
CA ILE A 10 5.49 -2.42 -2.56
C ILE A 10 5.33 -0.99 -2.02
N SER A 11 4.72 -0.13 -2.83
CA SER A 11 4.50 1.29 -2.56
C SER A 11 3.00 1.62 -2.66
N PRO A 12 2.22 1.46 -1.57
CA PRO A 12 0.78 1.69 -1.58
C PRO A 12 0.41 3.18 -1.52
N GLY A 13 -0.74 3.53 -2.13
CA GLY A 13 -1.49 4.75 -1.84
C GLY A 13 -2.35 4.60 -0.57
N SER A 14 -3.42 5.37 -0.46
CA SER A 14 -4.30 5.32 0.72
C SER A 14 -4.98 3.95 0.86
N VAL A 15 -4.68 3.25 1.96
CA VAL A 15 -5.29 1.97 2.34
C VAL A 15 -5.99 2.13 3.69
N SER A 16 -7.24 1.68 3.76
CA SER A 16 -8.03 1.67 4.99
C SER A 16 -7.35 0.75 6.01
N SER A 17 -6.83 1.36 7.08
CA SER A 17 -6.07 0.75 8.16
C SER A 17 -6.11 1.67 9.39
N GLU A 18 -5.58 1.21 10.51
CA GLU A 18 -5.46 1.96 11.75
C GLU A 18 -4.36 3.04 11.70
N LEU A 19 -3.65 3.19 10.57
CA LEU A 19 -2.54 4.15 10.43
C LEU A 19 -2.95 5.58 10.79
N VAL A 20 -4.14 6.01 10.32
CA VAL A 20 -4.65 7.37 10.54
C VAL A 20 -5.04 7.66 11.99
N ASP A 21 -5.21 6.61 12.80
CA ASP A 21 -5.51 6.76 14.24
C ASP A 21 -4.28 7.13 15.07
N SER A 22 -3.09 6.99 14.52
CA SER A 22 -1.83 7.37 15.18
C SER A 22 -1.50 8.86 15.12
N ILE A 23 -2.29 9.66 14.39
CA ILE A 23 -2.05 11.10 14.20
C ILE A 23 -2.40 11.87 15.49
N THR A 24 -1.41 12.54 16.08
CA THR A 24 -1.57 13.23 17.39
C THR A 24 -2.08 14.67 17.27
N GLU A 25 -1.82 15.35 16.16
CA GLU A 25 -2.29 16.71 15.91
C GLU A 25 -3.75 16.68 15.45
N ALA A 26 -4.67 17.15 16.29
CA ALA A 26 -6.11 16.96 16.11
C ALA A 26 -6.65 17.53 14.78
N ASP A 27 -6.21 18.73 14.39
CA ASP A 27 -6.64 19.38 13.15
C ASP A 27 -6.14 18.61 11.92
N VAL A 28 -4.94 18.05 11.99
CA VAL A 28 -4.36 17.21 10.93
C VAL A 28 -5.09 15.87 10.87
N ALA A 29 -5.37 15.26 12.01
CA ALA A 29 -6.07 13.97 12.09
C ALA A 29 -7.46 14.05 11.45
N ALA A 30 -8.22 15.12 11.73
CA ALA A 30 -9.55 15.30 11.16
C ALA A 30 -9.52 15.35 9.62
N GLY A 31 -8.62 16.15 9.04
CA GLY A 31 -8.48 16.27 7.58
C GLY A 31 -8.02 14.98 6.91
N ILE A 32 -7.05 14.29 7.50
CA ILE A 32 -6.54 13.03 6.96
C ILE A 32 -7.58 11.91 7.06
N LYS A 33 -8.32 11.82 8.18
CA LYS A 33 -9.41 10.83 8.33
C LYS A 33 -10.49 11.04 7.28
N GLN A 34 -10.95 12.28 7.08
CA GLN A 34 -11.92 12.59 6.04
C GLN A 34 -11.41 12.19 4.64
N PHE A 35 -10.16 12.52 4.31
CA PHE A 35 -9.57 12.12 3.04
C PHE A 35 -9.55 10.59 2.86
N TYR A 36 -9.12 9.85 3.89
CA TYR A 36 -9.10 8.38 3.84
C TYR A 36 -10.51 7.78 3.69
N ASP A 37 -11.52 8.33 4.37
CA ASP A 37 -12.91 7.88 4.24
C ASP A 37 -13.45 8.06 2.80
N GLU A 38 -12.98 9.09 2.09
CA GLU A 38 -13.42 9.39 0.72
C GLU A 38 -12.66 8.57 -0.35
N VAL A 39 -11.37 8.31 -0.15
CA VAL A 39 -10.49 7.77 -1.21
C VAL A 39 -9.87 6.41 -0.93
N ALA A 40 -9.72 5.97 0.32
CA ALA A 40 -8.92 4.78 0.61
C ALA A 40 -9.55 3.49 0.06
N ILE A 41 -8.70 2.56 -0.39
CA ILE A 41 -9.14 1.19 -0.74
C ILE A 41 -9.04 0.27 0.46
N SER A 42 -9.73 -0.87 0.42
CA SER A 42 -9.65 -1.88 1.47
C SER A 42 -8.25 -2.50 1.57
N ALA A 43 -7.92 -3.02 2.75
CA ALA A 43 -6.71 -3.80 2.97
C ALA A 43 -6.64 -5.04 2.05
N ASP A 44 -7.79 -5.62 1.67
CA ASP A 44 -7.85 -6.73 0.71
C ASP A 44 -7.30 -6.36 -0.68
N GLY A 45 -7.51 -5.10 -1.11
CA GLY A 45 -6.94 -4.57 -2.34
C GLY A 45 -5.41 -4.55 -2.29
N PHE A 46 -4.83 -4.08 -1.19
CA PHE A 46 -3.39 -4.15 -0.95
C PHE A 46 -2.88 -5.60 -0.89
N ALA A 47 -3.57 -6.48 -0.16
CA ALA A 47 -3.19 -7.88 -0.05
C ALA A 47 -3.18 -8.60 -1.40
N SER A 48 -4.12 -8.27 -2.30
CA SER A 48 -4.16 -8.79 -3.67
C SER A 48 -2.93 -8.40 -4.48
N VAL A 49 -2.45 -7.17 -4.32
CA VAL A 49 -1.21 -6.69 -4.96
C VAL A 49 0.01 -7.43 -4.41
N VAL A 50 0.08 -7.64 -3.09
CA VAL A 50 1.15 -8.42 -2.47
C VAL A 50 1.14 -9.86 -2.96
N ALA A 51 -0.03 -10.50 -3.01
CA ALA A 51 -0.20 -11.86 -3.51
C ALA A 51 0.25 -12.00 -4.96
N PHE A 52 -0.09 -11.02 -5.81
CA PHE A 52 0.42 -10.94 -7.18
C PHE A 52 1.96 -10.86 -7.20
N ALA A 53 2.56 -9.98 -6.40
CA ALA A 53 4.02 -9.79 -6.41
C ALA A 53 4.79 -11.03 -5.93
N ILE A 54 4.33 -11.70 -4.87
CA ILE A 54 5.02 -12.89 -4.32
C ILE A 54 4.68 -14.18 -5.08
N GLY A 55 3.61 -14.18 -5.87
CA GLY A 55 3.16 -15.32 -6.67
C GLY A 55 3.99 -15.57 -7.93
N GLN A 56 5.00 -14.74 -8.20
CA GLN A 56 5.84 -14.86 -9.39
C GLN A 56 6.89 -15.98 -9.25
N PRO A 57 7.31 -16.60 -10.38
CA PRO A 57 8.37 -17.60 -10.41
C PRO A 57 9.66 -17.16 -9.71
N GLU A 58 10.49 -18.12 -9.28
CA GLU A 58 11.73 -17.85 -8.55
C GLU A 58 12.75 -17.04 -9.35
N ASP A 59 12.77 -17.21 -10.67
CA ASP A 59 13.63 -16.51 -11.62
C ASP A 59 13.08 -15.15 -12.08
N MET A 60 11.92 -14.73 -11.55
CA MET A 60 11.32 -13.44 -11.83
C MET A 60 11.22 -12.57 -10.56
N ALA A 61 11.66 -11.32 -10.68
CA ALA A 61 11.53 -10.32 -9.64
C ALA A 61 10.61 -9.19 -10.12
N ILE A 62 9.72 -8.74 -9.23
CA ILE A 62 8.99 -7.48 -9.42
C ILE A 62 9.67 -6.44 -8.55
N ASP A 63 10.43 -5.55 -9.18
CA ASP A 63 11.30 -4.64 -8.42
C ASP A 63 10.53 -3.65 -7.53
N ASP A 64 9.42 -3.12 -8.03
CA ASP A 64 8.51 -2.25 -7.29
C ASP A 64 7.08 -2.35 -7.83
N VAL A 65 6.09 -2.13 -6.97
CA VAL A 65 4.68 -1.97 -7.33
C VAL A 65 4.14 -0.71 -6.68
N LEU A 66 3.90 0.30 -7.51
CA LEU A 66 3.23 1.52 -7.12
C LEU A 66 1.75 1.44 -7.51
N PHE A 67 0.85 1.55 -6.54
CA PHE A 67 -0.59 1.52 -6.80
C PHE A 67 -1.32 2.49 -5.86
N ARG A 68 -2.44 3.05 -6.33
CA ARG A 68 -3.24 4.03 -5.58
C ARG A 68 -4.73 3.84 -5.87
N PRO A 69 -5.63 4.21 -4.95
CA PRO A 69 -7.03 4.40 -5.28
C PRO A 69 -7.20 5.33 -6.50
N THR A 70 -8.17 5.04 -7.36
CA THR A 70 -8.41 5.84 -8.56
C THR A 70 -8.98 7.24 -8.28
N LYS A 71 -9.46 7.47 -7.06
CA LYS A 71 -9.96 8.76 -6.58
C LYS A 71 -8.91 9.58 -5.82
N GLN A 72 -7.72 9.03 -5.62
CA GLN A 72 -6.60 9.72 -4.97
C GLN A 72 -5.89 10.65 -5.95
#